data_AF-A0ABD5RU30-F1
#
_entry.id   AF-A0ABD5RU30-F1
#
_cell.length_a   1.000
_cell.length_b   1.000
_cell.length_c   1.000
_cell.angle_alpha   90.00
_cell.angle_beta   90.00
_cell.angle_gamma   90.00
#
_symmetry.space_group_name_H-M   'P 1'
#
loop_
_entity.id
_entity.type
_entity.pdbx_description
1 polymer ?
#
loop_
_entity_poly.entity_id
_entity_poly.type
_entity_poly.pdbx_seq_one_letter_code
_entity_poly.pdbx_strand_id
1 'polypeptide(L)'
;MREETLTRWVDQPPADPLTQYLRDAEREQALDLFGERGHVLDVASETTVTEGLTAESVTRVDFADAASERAETVLGDRVGRYERVPPESPRLPFPDDQFDAAVCVGPYDWRFLDVAALTAEVRRVVAPDGRFVLSIPTPRSPYEAGGKYRMRYYEPSDARALLEPDWSLAEYRLVYQHPYWLHSKLATFAPDALQRPFVAHADRATARLNAPGDDGRPRGAPEDAAYLVLSARPADREGDLSRALDCLFRPAEEAGFWLDDGEGGHVARELTYEVDAEGRPTNWTARDDAQWRYAPFALMGAMQWRVSAHGTDEHDAKLRRELTYFEEQVDDGALDELSSYGLGPLTCAFALASDVFDGRYLDRARDLFDHAAPRTGFDHSEDALVLYGWTYLYERRPAPDVREAIDRGMASVVDRQDGWGTLFAFDNPTTRRHQNQLYALWGLCRAIEVTDRPGYLENVAAVLDYTIEHRMREDGAFVWEDPDRWTRWGFELRRRLGRTDRRPHWDFLYACHQTFFVNAVAHYYAAGGRRDYDAELGRAMRWLDGANDRGTDLAAESGLGVPLRFVTTDGRIDVPDQQFKGAYEVGSHLMALTNLLELERERVDGPASVAPPTPAAATTSRTPGTSAGSGGEQ
;
A
#
# COMPACT_ATOMS: atom_id res chain seq x y z
N MET A 1 -22.95 -18.05 -22.99
CA MET A 1 -21.59 -17.52 -23.19
C MET A 1 -20.77 -17.64 -21.91
N ARG A 2 -21.10 -16.99 -20.79
CA ARG A 2 -20.32 -17.09 -19.53
C ARG A 2 -20.13 -18.54 -19.05
N GLU A 3 -21.22 -19.25 -18.80
CA GLU A 3 -21.19 -20.63 -18.29
C GLU A 3 -20.51 -21.62 -19.25
N GLU A 4 -20.72 -21.42 -20.56
CA GLU A 4 -20.03 -22.16 -21.62
C GLU A 4 -18.52 -21.89 -21.61
N THR A 5 -18.09 -20.64 -21.41
CA THR A 5 -16.68 -20.26 -21.27
C THR A 5 -16.05 -20.93 -20.05
N LEU A 6 -16.72 -20.85 -18.89
CA LEU A 6 -16.24 -21.47 -17.65
C LEU A 6 -16.12 -22.99 -17.78
N THR A 7 -17.16 -23.66 -18.31
CA THR A 7 -17.15 -25.11 -18.50
C THR A 7 -16.09 -25.56 -19.51
N ARG A 8 -15.91 -24.81 -20.60
CA ARG A 8 -14.89 -25.08 -21.61
C ARG A 8 -13.47 -24.84 -21.08
N TRP A 9 -13.29 -23.92 -20.14
CA TRP A 9 -12.00 -23.62 -19.54
C TRP A 9 -11.45 -24.77 -18.71
N VAL A 10 -12.32 -25.46 -17.97
CA VAL A 10 -11.96 -26.57 -17.06
C VAL A 10 -11.19 -27.66 -17.79
N ASP A 11 -11.73 -28.17 -18.89
CA ASP A 11 -11.14 -29.27 -19.67
C ASP A 11 -11.05 -28.86 -21.14
N GLN A 12 -9.91 -28.27 -21.50
CA GLN A 12 -9.69 -27.76 -22.83
C GLN A 12 -9.25 -28.91 -23.75
N PRO A 13 -9.92 -29.11 -24.90
CA PRO A 13 -9.48 -30.14 -25.83
C PRO A 13 -8.08 -29.83 -26.37
N PRO A 14 -7.32 -30.87 -26.79
CA PRO A 14 -6.03 -30.68 -27.44
C PRO A 14 -6.14 -29.67 -28.58
N ALA A 15 -5.23 -28.70 -28.59
CA ALA A 15 -5.16 -27.68 -29.62
C ALA A 15 -4.04 -27.98 -30.63
N ASP A 16 -3.92 -27.13 -31.65
CA ASP A 16 -2.75 -27.16 -32.53
C ASP A 16 -1.45 -26.94 -31.72
N PRO A 17 -0.30 -27.45 -32.19
CA PRO A 17 0.95 -27.38 -31.44
C PRO A 17 1.35 -25.99 -30.92
N LEU A 18 1.06 -24.91 -31.65
CA LEU A 18 1.40 -23.55 -31.20
C LEU A 18 0.51 -23.05 -30.08
N THR A 19 -0.80 -23.34 -30.16
CA THR A 19 -1.75 -23.04 -29.07
C THR A 19 -1.45 -23.89 -27.85
N GLN A 20 -1.18 -25.19 -28.04
CA GLN A 20 -0.89 -26.11 -26.95
C GLN A 20 0.40 -25.73 -26.21
N TYR A 21 1.45 -25.32 -26.94
CA TYR A 21 2.69 -24.81 -26.35
C TYR A 21 2.46 -23.71 -25.31
N LEU A 22 1.59 -22.73 -25.62
CA LEU A 22 1.37 -21.60 -24.72
C LEU A 22 0.76 -22.06 -23.40
N ARG A 23 -0.23 -22.98 -23.46
CA ARG A 23 -0.85 -23.58 -22.27
C ARG A 23 0.15 -24.39 -21.46
N ASP A 24 0.94 -25.22 -22.16
CA ASP A 24 1.96 -26.07 -21.51
C ASP A 24 3.03 -25.21 -20.82
N ALA A 25 3.51 -24.15 -21.48
CA ALA A 25 4.51 -23.25 -20.92
C ALA A 25 3.98 -22.49 -19.70
N GLU A 26 2.76 -21.96 -19.78
CA GLU A 26 2.09 -21.29 -18.65
C GLU A 26 1.95 -22.23 -17.44
N ARG A 27 1.44 -23.46 -17.67
CA ARG A 27 1.33 -24.50 -16.64
C ARG A 27 2.69 -24.83 -16.03
N GLU A 28 3.70 -25.10 -16.86
CA GLU A 28 5.03 -25.48 -16.39
C GLU A 28 5.66 -24.39 -15.53
N GLN A 29 5.54 -23.12 -15.93
CA GLN A 29 6.03 -22.00 -15.12
C GLN A 29 5.25 -21.86 -13.79
N ALA A 30 3.93 -22.06 -13.81
CA ALA A 30 3.11 -21.99 -12.61
C ALA A 30 3.47 -23.11 -11.62
N LEU A 31 3.60 -24.36 -12.08
CA LEU A 31 3.96 -25.49 -11.24
C LEU A 31 5.38 -25.39 -10.67
N ASP A 32 6.34 -24.88 -11.45
CA ASP A 32 7.70 -24.59 -10.99
C ASP A 32 7.70 -23.55 -9.85
N LEU A 33 7.01 -22.42 -10.04
CA LEU A 33 6.87 -21.41 -9.00
C LEU A 33 6.08 -21.90 -7.79
N PHE A 34 5.14 -22.83 -7.97
CA PHE A 34 4.30 -23.33 -6.90
C PHE A 34 5.09 -24.21 -5.92
N GLY A 35 5.81 -25.21 -6.44
CA GLY A 35 6.59 -26.17 -5.65
C GLY A 35 5.72 -27.16 -4.84
N GLU A 36 6.32 -27.88 -3.89
CA GLU A 36 5.61 -28.81 -3.00
C GLU A 36 4.94 -28.07 -1.83
N ARG A 37 3.69 -28.46 -1.50
CA ARG A 37 2.86 -27.82 -0.46
C ARG A 37 2.04 -28.83 0.34
N GLY A 38 1.49 -28.42 1.49
CA GLY A 38 0.60 -29.25 2.30
C GLY A 38 -0.85 -29.14 1.82
N HIS A 39 -1.52 -28.07 2.24
CA HIS A 39 -2.92 -27.78 1.97
C HIS A 39 -3.07 -26.68 0.92
N VAL A 40 -3.63 -27.03 -0.24
CA VAL A 40 -3.68 -26.15 -1.42
C VAL A 40 -5.10 -25.80 -1.84
N LEU A 41 -5.29 -24.52 -2.18
CA LEU A 41 -6.46 -24.02 -2.88
C LEU A 41 -6.18 -23.86 -4.38
N ASP A 42 -6.90 -24.59 -5.23
CA ASP A 42 -6.97 -24.33 -6.66
C ASP A 42 -8.20 -23.49 -7.00
N VAL A 43 -7.97 -22.31 -7.57
CA VAL A 43 -9.02 -21.37 -7.97
C VAL A 43 -9.21 -21.46 -9.48
N ALA A 44 -10.14 -22.32 -9.90
CA ALA A 44 -10.63 -22.47 -11.27
C ALA A 44 -9.54 -22.61 -12.36
N SER A 45 -8.37 -23.17 -12.03
CA SER A 45 -7.32 -23.43 -13.02
C SER A 45 -7.79 -24.47 -14.04
N GLU A 46 -7.14 -24.56 -15.20
CA GLU A 46 -7.36 -25.70 -16.10
C GLU A 46 -6.97 -27.01 -15.39
N THR A 47 -7.70 -28.11 -15.62
CA THR A 47 -7.52 -29.36 -14.87
C THR A 47 -6.10 -29.90 -14.93
N THR A 48 -5.35 -29.68 -16.01
CA THR A 48 -3.97 -30.19 -16.11
C THR A 48 -2.99 -29.45 -15.19
N VAL A 49 -3.31 -28.22 -14.77
CA VAL A 49 -2.59 -27.52 -13.69
C VAL A 49 -2.87 -28.24 -12.37
N THR A 50 -4.14 -28.49 -12.06
CA THR A 50 -4.55 -29.18 -10.82
C THR A 50 -3.96 -30.57 -10.71
N GLU A 51 -3.92 -31.34 -11.81
CA GLU A 51 -3.30 -32.66 -11.86
C GLU A 51 -1.79 -32.63 -11.59
N GLY A 52 -1.14 -31.52 -11.94
CA GLY A 52 0.30 -31.33 -11.76
C GLY A 52 0.71 -30.82 -10.39
N LEU A 53 -0.24 -30.46 -9.51
CA LEU A 53 0.06 -29.98 -8.17
C LEU A 53 0.62 -31.11 -7.29
N THR A 54 1.76 -30.85 -6.66
CA THR A 54 2.31 -31.72 -5.63
C THR A 54 1.87 -31.21 -4.25
N ALA A 55 0.77 -31.75 -3.75
CA ALA A 55 0.18 -31.37 -2.46
C ALA A 55 -0.32 -32.56 -1.64
N GLU A 56 -0.35 -32.45 -0.31
CA GLU A 56 -1.00 -33.44 0.55
C GLU A 56 -2.51 -33.44 0.39
N SER A 57 -3.10 -32.26 0.14
CA SER A 57 -4.53 -32.13 -0.16
C SER A 57 -4.79 -30.92 -1.06
N VAL A 58 -5.76 -31.09 -1.97
CA VAL A 58 -6.21 -30.03 -2.88
C VAL A 58 -7.70 -29.79 -2.64
N THR A 59 -8.07 -28.53 -2.44
CA THR A 59 -9.45 -28.03 -2.50
C THR A 59 -9.58 -27.17 -3.74
N ARG A 60 -10.64 -27.36 -4.52
CA ARG A 60 -10.88 -26.61 -5.75
C ARG A 60 -12.13 -25.75 -5.65
N VAL A 61 -12.05 -24.51 -6.11
CA VAL A 61 -13.19 -23.60 -6.27
C VAL A 61 -13.39 -23.28 -7.75
N ASP A 62 -14.63 -23.39 -8.24
CA ASP A 62 -15.03 -22.97 -9.59
C ASP A 62 -16.13 -21.90 -9.55
N PHE A 63 -16.36 -21.23 -10.68
CA PHE A 63 -17.30 -20.09 -10.78
C PHE A 63 -18.67 -20.42 -11.42
N ALA A 64 -18.95 -21.70 -11.67
CA ALA A 64 -20.21 -22.21 -12.21
C ALA A 64 -20.41 -23.70 -11.85
N ASP A 65 -21.68 -24.12 -11.73
CA ASP A 65 -22.03 -25.52 -11.44
C ASP A 65 -21.45 -26.48 -12.48
N ALA A 66 -21.73 -26.22 -13.76
CA ALA A 66 -21.26 -27.06 -14.85
C ALA A 66 -19.72 -27.14 -14.95
N ALA A 67 -19.01 -26.09 -14.53
CA ALA A 67 -17.55 -26.10 -14.46
C ALA A 67 -17.05 -27.00 -13.32
N SER A 68 -17.63 -26.87 -12.13
CA SER A 68 -17.30 -27.68 -10.96
C SER A 68 -17.60 -29.17 -11.20
N GLU A 69 -18.79 -29.49 -11.71
CA GLU A 69 -19.18 -30.88 -12.08
C GLU A 69 -18.24 -31.48 -13.13
N ARG A 70 -17.81 -30.66 -14.11
CA ARG A 70 -16.85 -31.10 -15.13
C ARG A 70 -15.48 -31.38 -14.50
N ALA A 71 -15.02 -30.53 -13.59
CA ALA A 71 -13.74 -30.70 -12.90
C ALA A 71 -13.77 -31.96 -12.04
N GLU A 72 -14.85 -32.20 -11.30
CA GLU A 72 -15.07 -33.42 -10.51
C GLU A 72 -15.02 -34.68 -11.39
N THR A 73 -15.67 -34.64 -12.54
CA THR A 73 -15.65 -35.75 -13.50
C THR A 73 -14.24 -36.10 -14.01
N VAL A 74 -13.40 -35.07 -14.23
CA VAL A 74 -12.05 -35.24 -14.82
C VAL A 74 -11.00 -35.57 -13.76
N LEU A 75 -11.04 -34.88 -12.62
CA LEU A 75 -10.01 -34.95 -11.59
C LEU A 75 -10.30 -36.02 -10.51
N GLY A 76 -11.58 -36.28 -10.22
CA GLY A 76 -12.02 -37.26 -9.23
C GLY A 76 -11.33 -37.09 -7.87
N ASP A 77 -10.88 -38.20 -7.29
CA ASP A 77 -10.29 -38.27 -5.94
C ASP A 77 -8.96 -37.51 -5.77
N ARG A 78 -8.42 -36.90 -6.84
CA ARG A 78 -7.23 -36.03 -6.74
C ARG A 78 -7.52 -34.73 -5.98
N VAL A 79 -8.78 -34.30 -5.96
CA VAL A 79 -9.24 -33.13 -5.22
C VAL A 79 -10.13 -33.63 -4.09
N GLY A 80 -9.81 -33.25 -2.86
CA GLY A 80 -10.55 -33.70 -1.68
C GLY A 80 -11.89 -33.00 -1.51
N ARG A 81 -12.05 -31.80 -2.08
CA ARG A 81 -13.25 -30.97 -1.95
C ARG A 81 -13.42 -30.04 -3.15
N TYR A 82 -14.63 -30.00 -3.68
CA TYR A 82 -15.05 -29.06 -4.73
C TYR A 82 -16.04 -28.06 -4.16
N GLU A 83 -15.84 -26.79 -4.48
CA GLU A 83 -16.68 -25.68 -4.04
C GLU A 83 -17.00 -24.74 -5.20
N ARG A 84 -18.02 -23.90 -5.00
CA ARG A 84 -18.47 -22.94 -6.00
C ARG A 84 -18.76 -21.57 -5.41
N VAL A 85 -18.28 -20.53 -6.08
CA VAL A 85 -18.56 -19.13 -5.73
C VAL A 85 -19.00 -18.33 -6.97
N PRO A 86 -19.82 -17.27 -6.82
CA PRO A 86 -20.14 -16.39 -7.94
C PRO A 86 -18.92 -15.53 -8.33
N PRO A 87 -18.60 -15.37 -9.63
CA PRO A 87 -17.44 -14.61 -10.08
C PRO A 87 -17.62 -13.09 -9.94
N GLU A 88 -18.86 -12.58 -9.90
CA GLU A 88 -19.10 -11.14 -9.72
C GLU A 88 -18.98 -10.67 -8.26
N SER A 89 -18.90 -11.60 -7.31
CA SER A 89 -18.81 -11.34 -5.87
C SER A 89 -18.21 -12.56 -5.17
N PRO A 90 -16.96 -12.93 -5.51
CA PRO A 90 -16.36 -14.14 -4.99
C PRO A 90 -16.22 -14.01 -3.46
N ARG A 91 -16.79 -14.96 -2.72
CA ARG A 91 -16.57 -15.16 -1.29
C ARG A 91 -16.25 -16.64 -1.07
N LEU A 92 -14.99 -16.92 -0.75
CA LEU A 92 -14.47 -18.25 -0.52
C LEU A 92 -15.04 -18.82 0.79
N PRO A 93 -15.67 -20.00 0.77
CA PRO A 93 -16.38 -20.57 1.93
C PRO A 93 -15.43 -21.25 2.93
N PHE A 94 -14.32 -20.59 3.23
CA PHE A 94 -13.21 -21.09 4.01
C PHE A 94 -12.86 -20.10 5.12
N PRO A 95 -12.48 -20.57 6.32
CA PRO A 95 -11.89 -19.72 7.35
C PRO A 95 -10.57 -19.11 6.88
N ASP A 96 -10.13 -18.11 7.64
CA ASP A 96 -8.88 -17.41 7.43
C ASP A 96 -7.70 -18.38 7.62
N ASP A 97 -6.60 -18.13 6.90
CA ASP A 97 -5.34 -18.89 6.99
C ASP A 97 -5.46 -20.42 6.81
N GLN A 98 -6.51 -20.91 6.13
CA GLN A 98 -6.73 -22.34 5.93
C GLN A 98 -5.68 -23.01 5.03
N PHE A 99 -5.12 -22.28 4.06
CA PHE A 99 -4.28 -22.85 3.02
C PHE A 99 -2.85 -22.34 3.08
N ASP A 100 -1.87 -23.24 2.92
CA ASP A 100 -0.45 -22.85 2.84
C ASP A 100 -0.12 -22.27 1.45
N ALA A 101 -0.97 -22.54 0.44
CA ALA A 101 -0.83 -21.95 -0.87
C ALA A 101 -2.13 -21.96 -1.69
N ALA A 102 -2.21 -21.02 -2.64
CA ALA A 102 -3.25 -20.96 -3.66
C ALA A 102 -2.65 -20.90 -5.08
N VAL A 103 -3.37 -21.44 -6.06
CA VAL A 103 -3.04 -21.36 -7.48
C VAL A 103 -4.25 -20.91 -8.30
N CYS A 104 -4.04 -20.01 -9.27
CA CYS A 104 -5.09 -19.49 -10.15
C CYS A 104 -4.53 -19.21 -11.55
N VAL A 105 -4.55 -20.22 -12.43
CA VAL A 105 -4.01 -20.11 -13.79
C VAL A 105 -5.14 -19.86 -14.81
N GLY A 106 -5.22 -18.62 -15.30
CA GLY A 106 -6.11 -18.16 -16.38
C GLY A 106 -7.42 -17.42 -16.04
N PRO A 107 -8.04 -17.55 -14.83
CA PRO A 107 -9.26 -16.81 -14.51
C PRO A 107 -9.16 -15.28 -14.52
N TYR A 108 -7.98 -14.72 -14.24
CA TYR A 108 -7.79 -13.26 -14.10
C TYR A 108 -8.08 -12.50 -15.41
N ASP A 109 -8.09 -13.19 -16.53
CA ASP A 109 -8.42 -12.69 -17.86
C ASP A 109 -9.92 -12.35 -18.00
N TRP A 110 -10.80 -12.87 -17.14
CA TRP A 110 -12.25 -12.79 -17.37
C TRP A 110 -12.86 -11.46 -16.91
N ARG A 111 -13.38 -10.66 -17.85
CA ARG A 111 -14.02 -9.36 -17.54
C ARG A 111 -15.22 -9.41 -16.58
N PHE A 112 -15.85 -10.58 -16.40
CA PHE A 112 -16.97 -10.76 -15.47
C PHE A 112 -16.52 -11.21 -14.07
N LEU A 113 -15.25 -11.55 -13.88
CA LEU A 113 -14.68 -11.87 -12.58
C LEU A 113 -14.31 -10.58 -11.85
N ASP A 114 -14.74 -10.42 -10.62
CA ASP A 114 -14.21 -9.41 -9.71
C ASP A 114 -12.84 -9.87 -9.19
N VAL A 115 -11.79 -9.40 -9.86
CA VAL A 115 -10.41 -9.79 -9.57
C VAL A 115 -9.94 -9.19 -8.24
N ALA A 116 -10.37 -7.98 -7.90
CA ALA A 116 -9.97 -7.33 -6.66
C ALA A 116 -10.54 -8.09 -5.45
N ALA A 117 -11.84 -8.39 -5.48
CA ALA A 117 -12.49 -9.18 -4.43
C ALA A 117 -11.91 -10.60 -4.34
N LEU A 118 -11.62 -11.24 -5.48
CA LEU A 118 -10.99 -12.57 -5.46
C LEU A 118 -9.59 -12.52 -4.84
N THR A 119 -8.75 -11.56 -5.22
CA THR A 119 -7.39 -11.44 -4.67
C THR A 119 -7.40 -11.19 -3.16
N ALA A 120 -8.34 -10.37 -2.67
CA ALA A 120 -8.53 -10.14 -1.23
C ALA A 120 -9.02 -11.39 -0.50
N GLU A 121 -9.96 -12.14 -1.09
CA GLU A 121 -10.42 -13.40 -0.50
C GLU A 121 -9.34 -14.48 -0.48
N VAL A 122 -8.53 -14.59 -1.55
CA VAL A 122 -7.37 -15.50 -1.56
C VAL A 122 -6.38 -15.09 -0.48
N ARG A 123 -6.17 -13.79 -0.25
CA ARG A 123 -5.29 -13.28 0.81
C ARG A 123 -5.77 -13.70 2.19
N ARG A 124 -7.07 -13.60 2.44
CA ARG A 124 -7.68 -13.96 3.72
C ARG A 124 -7.52 -15.45 4.04
N VAL A 125 -7.71 -16.33 3.05
CA VAL A 125 -7.71 -17.79 3.29
C VAL A 125 -6.32 -18.43 3.18
N VAL A 126 -5.33 -17.71 2.65
CA VAL A 126 -3.93 -18.17 2.56
C VAL A 126 -3.17 -17.70 3.79
N ALA A 127 -2.53 -18.64 4.48
CA ALA A 127 -1.74 -18.40 5.69
C ALA A 127 -0.64 -17.34 5.48
N PRO A 128 -0.18 -16.64 6.54
CA PRO A 128 0.76 -15.53 6.40
C PRO A 128 2.11 -15.86 5.74
N ASP A 129 2.60 -17.09 5.90
CA ASP A 129 3.82 -17.60 5.24
C ASP A 129 3.56 -18.29 3.90
N GLY A 130 2.29 -18.30 3.47
CA GLY A 130 1.81 -18.99 2.30
C GLY A 130 2.18 -18.33 0.98
N ARG A 131 1.75 -18.96 -0.11
CA ARG A 131 2.07 -18.52 -1.48
C ARG A 131 0.85 -18.49 -2.37
N PHE A 132 0.70 -17.43 -3.15
CA PHE A 132 -0.27 -17.37 -4.23
C PHE A 132 0.42 -17.33 -5.59
N VAL A 133 0.14 -18.33 -6.43
CA VAL A 133 0.63 -18.38 -7.82
C VAL A 133 -0.52 -18.11 -8.77
N LEU A 134 -0.36 -17.11 -9.63
CA LEU A 134 -1.37 -16.77 -10.64
C LEU A 134 -0.74 -16.46 -11.98
N SER A 135 -1.52 -16.57 -13.04
CA SER A 135 -1.11 -16.13 -14.37
C SER A 135 -2.03 -15.05 -14.91
N ILE A 136 -1.44 -14.14 -15.70
CA ILE A 136 -2.15 -13.06 -16.37
C ILE A 136 -1.61 -12.83 -17.79
N PRO A 137 -2.47 -12.49 -18.76
CA PRO A 137 -2.07 -12.20 -20.12
C PRO A 137 -1.65 -10.74 -20.25
N THR A 138 -0.69 -10.50 -21.14
CA THR A 138 -0.28 -9.15 -21.53
C THR A 138 -0.88 -8.79 -22.89
N PRO A 139 -0.82 -7.52 -23.32
CA PRO A 139 -1.20 -7.13 -24.68
C PRO A 139 -0.36 -7.82 -25.78
N ARG A 140 0.75 -8.48 -25.47
CA ARG A 140 1.49 -9.31 -26.44
C ARG A 140 0.88 -10.68 -26.65
N SER A 141 -0.06 -11.11 -25.80
CA SER A 141 -0.79 -12.35 -25.98
C SER A 141 -1.45 -12.40 -27.36
N PRO A 142 -1.31 -13.51 -28.12
CA PRO A 142 -1.97 -13.62 -29.43
C PRO A 142 -3.49 -13.55 -29.31
N TYR A 143 -4.06 -13.79 -28.12
CA TYR A 143 -5.50 -13.72 -27.92
C TYR A 143 -6.02 -12.29 -27.84
N GLU A 144 -5.18 -11.27 -27.67
CA GLU A 144 -5.63 -9.87 -27.59
C GLU A 144 -6.36 -9.44 -28.87
N ALA A 145 -5.78 -9.70 -30.04
CA ALA A 145 -6.31 -9.22 -31.33
C ALA A 145 -7.75 -9.68 -31.65
N GLY A 146 -8.18 -10.84 -31.11
CA GLY A 146 -9.55 -11.38 -31.25
C GLY A 146 -10.38 -11.35 -29.96
N GLY A 147 -9.73 -11.17 -28.80
CA GLY A 147 -10.29 -11.29 -27.46
C GLY A 147 -10.33 -9.99 -26.65
N LYS A 148 -9.75 -8.90 -27.14
CA LYS A 148 -9.64 -7.60 -26.44
C LYS A 148 -10.94 -7.10 -25.81
N TYR A 149 -12.08 -7.36 -26.45
CA TYR A 149 -13.40 -6.92 -25.98
C TYR A 149 -14.07 -7.91 -25.01
N ARG A 150 -13.49 -9.09 -24.78
CA ARG A 150 -14.04 -10.17 -23.95
C ARG A 150 -13.17 -10.47 -22.73
N MET A 151 -11.86 -10.30 -22.86
CA MET A 151 -10.87 -10.59 -21.82
C MET A 151 -10.18 -9.30 -21.34
N ARG A 152 -9.53 -9.38 -20.18
CA ARG A 152 -8.60 -8.39 -19.64
C ARG A 152 -7.19 -8.77 -20.07
N TYR A 153 -6.37 -7.73 -20.24
CA TYR A 153 -4.95 -7.83 -20.53
C TYR A 153 -4.28 -6.78 -19.66
N TYR A 154 -3.15 -7.15 -19.07
CA TYR A 154 -2.45 -6.33 -18.09
C TYR A 154 -1.11 -5.90 -18.66
N GLU A 155 -0.84 -4.60 -18.64
CA GLU A 155 0.54 -4.16 -18.82
C GLU A 155 1.39 -4.71 -17.65
N PRO A 156 2.67 -5.03 -17.86
CA PRO A 156 3.51 -5.56 -16.78
C PRO A 156 3.61 -4.66 -15.54
N SER A 157 3.42 -3.34 -15.70
CA SER A 157 3.28 -2.41 -14.57
C SER A 157 2.02 -2.67 -13.75
N ASP A 158 0.90 -2.97 -14.41
CA ASP A 158 -0.42 -3.12 -13.80
C ASP A 158 -0.57 -4.48 -13.12
N ALA A 159 0.20 -5.47 -13.58
CA ALA A 159 0.29 -6.80 -12.99
C ALA A 159 0.61 -6.77 -11.49
N ARG A 160 1.48 -5.84 -11.07
CA ARG A 160 1.86 -5.69 -9.67
C ARG A 160 0.78 -5.00 -8.86
N ALA A 161 0.13 -4.00 -9.43
CA ALA A 161 -0.98 -3.28 -8.79
C ALA A 161 -2.12 -4.22 -8.35
N LEU A 162 -2.33 -5.33 -9.06
CA LEU A 162 -3.33 -6.35 -8.68
C LEU A 162 -3.08 -7.02 -7.32
N LEU A 163 -1.81 -7.06 -6.90
CA LEU A 163 -1.36 -7.72 -5.68
C LEU A 163 -1.25 -6.72 -4.52
N GLU A 164 -1.26 -5.42 -4.83
CA GLU A 164 -1.02 -4.37 -3.85
C GLU A 164 -2.31 -3.96 -3.13
N PRO A 165 -2.22 -3.49 -1.87
CA PRO A 165 -1.05 -3.44 -0.98
C PRO A 165 -0.82 -4.72 -0.14
N ASP A 166 -1.70 -5.71 -0.24
CA ASP A 166 -1.80 -6.83 0.73
C ASP A 166 -0.85 -7.99 0.42
N TRP A 167 -0.27 -8.02 -0.78
CA TRP A 167 0.70 -9.01 -1.21
C TRP A 167 2.05 -8.38 -1.59
N SER A 168 3.10 -9.14 -1.33
CA SER A 168 4.46 -8.90 -1.79
C SER A 168 4.78 -9.85 -2.94
N LEU A 169 5.10 -9.29 -4.12
CA LEU A 169 5.58 -10.09 -5.25
C LEU A 169 6.93 -10.73 -4.90
N ALA A 170 6.96 -12.06 -4.79
CA ALA A 170 8.16 -12.81 -4.45
C ALA A 170 8.97 -13.15 -5.72
N GLU A 171 8.29 -13.63 -6.77
CA GLU A 171 8.94 -14.09 -7.99
C GLU A 171 8.00 -13.97 -9.20
N TYR A 172 8.55 -13.92 -10.41
CA TYR A 172 7.76 -14.01 -11.63
C TYR A 172 8.48 -14.79 -12.72
N ARG A 173 7.70 -15.30 -13.68
CA ARG A 173 8.14 -15.95 -14.91
C ARG A 173 7.46 -15.31 -16.12
N LEU A 174 8.17 -15.30 -17.24
CA LEU A 174 7.79 -14.69 -18.49
C LEU A 174 7.54 -15.77 -19.54
N VAL A 175 6.36 -15.81 -20.14
CA VAL A 175 6.08 -16.75 -21.23
C VAL A 175 6.06 -16.00 -22.55
N TYR A 176 6.93 -16.39 -23.48
CA TYR A 176 6.95 -15.83 -24.83
C TYR A 176 5.94 -16.53 -25.73
N GLN A 177 5.33 -15.78 -26.64
CA GLN A 177 4.62 -16.33 -27.78
C GLN A 177 4.82 -15.46 -29.02
N HIS A 178 4.74 -16.10 -30.20
CA HIS A 178 4.84 -15.39 -31.47
C HIS A 178 3.73 -14.34 -31.62
N PRO A 179 4.00 -13.19 -32.29
CA PRO A 179 2.99 -12.18 -32.55
C PRO A 179 1.74 -12.76 -33.23
N TYR A 180 0.57 -12.20 -32.93
CA TYR A 180 -0.74 -12.72 -33.37
C TYR A 180 -0.78 -13.13 -34.85
N TRP A 181 -0.28 -12.28 -35.76
CA TRP A 181 -0.36 -12.58 -37.20
C TRP A 181 0.38 -13.88 -37.54
N LEU A 182 1.56 -14.11 -36.95
CA LEU A 182 2.37 -15.29 -37.22
C LEU A 182 1.74 -16.51 -36.54
N HIS A 183 1.36 -16.35 -35.27
CA HIS A 183 0.68 -17.38 -34.49
C HIS A 183 -0.60 -17.86 -35.19
N SER A 184 -1.51 -16.94 -35.52
CA SER A 184 -2.79 -17.25 -36.19
C SER A 184 -2.61 -17.88 -37.56
N LYS A 185 -1.66 -17.39 -38.39
CA LYS A 185 -1.42 -17.94 -39.73
C LYS A 185 -0.85 -19.35 -39.67
N LEU A 186 0.08 -19.60 -38.74
CA LEU A 186 0.66 -20.93 -38.58
C LEU A 186 -0.38 -21.91 -38.02
N ALA A 187 -1.11 -21.53 -36.98
CA ALA A 187 -2.16 -22.37 -36.38
C ALA A 187 -3.27 -22.73 -37.40
N THR A 188 -3.66 -21.77 -38.26
CA THR A 188 -4.76 -21.98 -39.22
C THR A 188 -4.33 -22.75 -40.47
N PHE A 189 -3.13 -22.48 -41.00
CA PHE A 189 -2.75 -22.92 -42.36
C PHE A 189 -1.57 -23.88 -42.41
N ALA A 190 -0.76 -23.98 -41.36
CA ALA A 190 0.40 -24.87 -41.35
C ALA A 190 0.04 -26.23 -40.70
N PRO A 191 0.33 -27.36 -41.36
CA PRO A 191 0.27 -28.68 -40.73
C PRO A 191 1.14 -28.75 -39.47
N ASP A 192 0.72 -29.53 -38.47
CA ASP A 192 1.38 -29.66 -37.17
C ASP A 192 2.91 -29.88 -37.26
N ALA A 193 3.36 -30.69 -38.21
CA ALA A 193 4.79 -30.96 -38.41
C ALA A 193 5.60 -29.69 -38.73
N LEU A 194 5.00 -28.71 -39.42
CA LEU A 194 5.61 -27.43 -39.77
C LEU A 194 5.49 -26.39 -38.64
N GLN A 195 4.64 -26.63 -37.64
CA GLN A 195 4.55 -25.78 -36.45
C GLN A 195 5.66 -26.06 -35.43
N ARG A 196 6.18 -27.30 -35.38
CA ARG A 196 7.22 -27.73 -34.41
C ARG A 196 8.45 -26.81 -34.33
N PRO A 197 9.04 -26.31 -35.44
CA PRO A 197 10.18 -25.39 -35.36
C PRO A 197 9.84 -24.06 -34.67
N PHE A 198 8.58 -23.59 -34.81
CA PHE A 198 8.11 -22.37 -34.17
C PHE A 198 7.82 -22.57 -32.68
N VAL A 199 7.27 -23.72 -32.31
CA VAL A 199 7.14 -24.14 -30.90
C VAL A 199 8.52 -24.18 -30.24
N ALA A 200 9.49 -24.87 -30.85
CA ALA A 200 10.86 -24.93 -30.33
C ALA A 200 11.56 -23.56 -30.29
N HIS A 201 11.17 -22.62 -31.13
CA HIS A 201 11.65 -21.24 -31.04
C HIS A 201 11.03 -20.52 -29.85
N ALA A 202 9.70 -20.61 -29.68
CA ALA A 202 9.00 -19.96 -28.59
C ALA A 202 9.49 -20.48 -27.24
N ASP A 203 9.65 -21.79 -27.10
CA ASP A 203 10.24 -22.44 -25.93
C ASP A 203 11.63 -21.87 -25.58
N ARG A 204 12.55 -21.82 -26.55
CA ARG A 204 13.87 -21.19 -26.36
C ARG A 204 13.79 -19.71 -26.02
N ALA A 205 12.80 -18.98 -26.54
CA ALA A 205 12.61 -17.57 -26.23
C ALA A 205 12.12 -17.39 -24.78
N THR A 206 11.14 -18.18 -24.34
CA THR A 206 10.69 -18.27 -22.95
C THR A 206 11.86 -18.60 -22.00
N ALA A 207 12.67 -19.61 -22.33
CA ALA A 207 13.85 -19.95 -21.54
C ALA A 207 14.88 -18.81 -21.48
N ARG A 208 15.04 -18.02 -22.55
CA ARG A 208 15.93 -16.85 -22.56
C ARG A 208 15.38 -15.70 -21.73
N LEU A 209 14.07 -15.45 -21.79
CA LEU A 209 13.42 -14.43 -20.96
C LEU A 209 13.58 -14.74 -19.47
N ASN A 210 13.44 -16.02 -19.09
CA ASN A 210 13.59 -16.47 -17.71
C ASN A 210 15.02 -16.82 -17.29
N ALA A 211 16.02 -16.60 -18.14
CA ALA A 211 17.41 -16.82 -17.75
C ALA A 211 17.75 -15.88 -16.56
N PRO A 212 18.45 -16.35 -15.52
CA PRO A 212 18.70 -15.56 -14.32
C PRO A 212 19.58 -14.35 -14.61
N GLY A 213 19.12 -13.19 -14.18
CA GLY A 213 19.84 -11.91 -14.15
C GLY A 213 20.84 -11.85 -13.01
N ASP A 214 21.59 -10.74 -12.96
CA ASP A 214 22.59 -10.51 -11.92
C ASP A 214 21.96 -10.32 -10.53
N ASP A 215 20.69 -9.93 -10.49
CA ASP A 215 19.85 -9.77 -9.29
C ASP A 215 18.97 -11.01 -9.00
N GLY A 216 19.16 -12.11 -9.75
CA GLY A 216 18.37 -13.33 -9.64
C GLY A 216 16.98 -13.27 -10.30
N ARG A 217 16.57 -12.12 -10.86
CA ARG A 217 15.29 -11.98 -11.59
C ARG A 217 15.43 -12.39 -13.06
N PRO A 218 14.33 -12.67 -13.78
CA PRO A 218 14.36 -12.91 -15.22
C PRO A 218 15.10 -11.79 -15.98
N ARG A 219 16.06 -12.14 -16.85
CA ARG A 219 16.78 -11.18 -17.72
C ARG A 219 15.89 -10.50 -18.76
N GLY A 220 14.80 -11.16 -19.15
CA GLY A 220 13.88 -10.69 -20.16
C GLY A 220 13.11 -9.46 -19.72
N ALA A 221 12.86 -8.55 -20.66
CA ALA A 221 11.95 -7.43 -20.46
C ALA A 221 10.51 -7.98 -20.33
N PRO A 222 9.76 -7.66 -19.26
CA PRO A 222 8.37 -8.13 -19.10
C PRO A 222 7.46 -7.75 -20.27
N GLU A 223 7.77 -6.67 -20.98
CA GLU A 223 7.03 -6.17 -22.15
C GLU A 223 7.12 -7.09 -23.38
N ASP A 224 8.06 -8.05 -23.38
CA ASP A 224 8.21 -9.06 -24.42
C ASP A 224 7.44 -10.37 -24.12
N ALA A 225 6.87 -10.49 -22.91
CA ALA A 225 6.12 -11.67 -22.51
C ALA A 225 4.67 -11.60 -22.99
N ALA A 226 4.13 -12.71 -23.49
CA ALA A 226 2.71 -12.88 -23.78
C ALA A 226 1.88 -13.14 -22.52
N TYR A 227 2.47 -13.82 -21.53
CA TYR A 227 1.89 -14.06 -20.21
C TYR A 227 2.94 -13.84 -19.12
N LEU A 228 2.47 -13.36 -17.97
CA LEU A 228 3.23 -13.28 -16.73
C LEU A 228 2.67 -14.33 -15.78
N VAL A 229 3.54 -15.14 -15.19
CA VAL A 229 3.19 -16.03 -14.09
C VAL A 229 3.85 -15.48 -12.84
N LEU A 230 3.04 -15.13 -11.86
CA LEU A 230 3.43 -14.39 -10.66
C LEU A 230 3.36 -15.32 -9.45
N SER A 231 4.31 -15.18 -8.54
CA SER A 231 4.30 -15.78 -7.22
C SER A 231 4.34 -14.67 -6.19
N ALA A 232 3.34 -14.62 -5.33
CA ALA A 232 3.16 -13.61 -4.30
C ALA A 232 3.10 -14.25 -2.91
N ARG A 233 3.49 -13.49 -1.90
CA ARG A 233 3.34 -13.83 -0.48
C ARG A 233 2.48 -12.78 0.21
N PRO A 234 1.66 -13.15 1.21
CA PRO A 234 1.00 -12.17 2.07
C PRO A 234 2.02 -11.17 2.64
N ALA A 235 1.62 -9.90 2.74
CA ALA A 235 2.40 -8.92 3.49
C ALA A 235 2.19 -9.13 5.01
N ASP A 236 3.26 -9.24 5.79
CA ASP A 236 3.22 -9.48 7.25
C ASP A 236 2.86 -8.21 8.05
N ARG A 237 1.71 -7.60 7.73
CA ARG A 237 1.27 -6.34 8.36
C ARG A 237 0.93 -6.50 9.83
N GLU A 238 0.40 -7.66 10.23
CA GLU A 238 0.13 -7.99 11.64
C GLU A 238 1.42 -8.17 12.44
N GLY A 239 2.41 -8.89 11.89
CA GLY A 239 3.71 -9.02 12.52
C GLY A 239 4.45 -7.70 12.60
N ASP A 240 4.38 -6.86 11.56
CA ASP A 240 4.92 -5.49 11.58
C ASP A 240 4.28 -4.65 12.69
N LEU A 241 2.94 -4.77 12.86
CA LEU A 241 2.19 -4.03 13.87
C LEU A 241 2.61 -4.45 15.28
N SER A 242 2.72 -5.76 15.52
CA SER A 242 3.20 -6.32 16.78
C SER A 242 4.63 -5.86 17.10
N ARG A 243 5.54 -5.88 16.12
CA ARG A 243 6.92 -5.39 16.28
C ARG A 243 6.98 -3.89 16.57
N ALA A 244 6.10 -3.10 15.95
CA ALA A 244 6.03 -1.67 16.20
C ALA A 244 5.49 -1.33 17.60
N LEU A 245 4.52 -2.09 18.11
CA LEU A 245 4.00 -1.97 19.48
C LEU A 245 5.07 -2.38 20.50
N ASP A 246 5.76 -3.49 20.27
CA ASP A 246 6.92 -3.89 21.08
C ASP A 246 7.97 -2.78 21.08
N CYS A 247 8.35 -2.23 19.93
CA CYS A 247 9.30 -1.12 19.87
C CYS A 247 8.88 0.08 20.74
N LEU A 248 7.61 0.47 20.69
CA LEU A 248 7.08 1.60 21.45
C LEU A 248 7.12 1.36 22.96
N PHE A 249 6.75 0.16 23.40
CA PHE A 249 6.57 -0.16 24.81
C PHE A 249 7.76 -0.91 25.42
N ARG A 250 8.73 -1.38 24.65
CA ARG A 250 9.95 -2.03 25.15
C ARG A 250 10.79 -1.03 25.96
N PRO A 251 11.43 -1.44 27.06
CA PRO A 251 12.30 -0.57 27.84
C PRO A 251 13.41 0.09 27.00
N ALA A 252 13.74 1.34 27.31
CA ALA A 252 14.78 2.10 26.60
C ALA A 252 16.17 1.45 26.66
N GLU A 253 16.46 0.75 27.76
CA GLU A 253 17.69 -0.04 27.94
C GLU A 253 17.78 -1.26 27.00
N GLU A 254 16.65 -1.71 26.47
CA GLU A 254 16.54 -2.78 25.46
C GLU A 254 16.28 -2.20 24.05
N ALA A 255 16.69 -0.94 23.82
CA ALA A 255 16.44 -0.22 22.56
C ALA A 255 14.95 -0.09 22.21
N GLY A 256 14.08 0.10 23.20
CA GLY A 256 12.70 0.53 22.98
C GLY A 256 12.47 2.00 23.34
N PHE A 257 11.21 2.46 23.30
CA PHE A 257 10.86 3.84 23.64
C PHE A 257 10.36 4.02 25.08
N TRP A 258 10.18 2.96 25.87
CA TRP A 258 9.63 3.09 27.22
C TRP A 258 10.71 3.48 28.25
N LEU A 259 10.59 4.68 28.83
CA LEU A 259 11.44 5.15 29.93
C LEU A 259 10.83 4.73 31.26
N ASP A 260 11.59 4.03 32.10
CA ASP A 260 11.23 3.84 33.50
C ASP A 260 11.74 5.03 34.32
N ASP A 261 10.82 5.82 34.84
CA ASP A 261 11.07 6.99 35.68
C ASP A 261 10.87 6.71 37.18
N GLY A 262 10.60 5.45 37.56
CA GLY A 262 10.28 5.05 38.93
C GLY A 262 8.83 5.38 39.36
N GLU A 263 8.05 6.06 38.52
CA GLU A 263 6.64 6.39 38.74
C GLU A 263 5.70 5.61 37.81
N GLY A 264 6.24 4.60 37.13
CA GLY A 264 5.51 3.72 36.21
C GLY A 264 5.94 3.87 34.76
N GLY A 265 6.71 4.90 34.42
CA GLY A 265 7.30 5.14 33.12
C GLY A 265 6.44 5.94 32.13
N HIS A 266 7.04 6.32 31.01
CA HIS A 266 6.40 7.02 29.90
C HIS A 266 7.17 6.81 28.59
N VAL A 267 6.59 7.21 27.45
CA VAL A 267 7.22 7.11 26.13
C VAL A 267 8.28 8.21 25.95
N ALA A 268 9.52 7.81 25.69
CA ALA A 268 10.60 8.68 25.25
C ALA A 268 10.20 9.44 23.98
N ARG A 269 10.66 10.68 23.85
CA ARG A 269 10.33 11.50 22.67
C ARG A 269 11.13 11.08 21.44
N GLU A 270 12.38 10.67 21.62
CA GLU A 270 13.23 10.17 20.53
C GLU A 270 14.26 9.14 21.00
N LEU A 271 14.74 8.33 20.05
CA LEU A 271 15.95 7.51 20.18
C LEU A 271 17.02 8.02 19.23
N THR A 272 18.20 8.37 19.73
CA THR A 272 19.38 8.70 18.90
C THR A 272 20.20 7.45 18.63
N TYR A 273 20.89 7.38 17.50
CA TYR A 273 21.77 6.24 17.15
C TYR A 273 23.10 6.70 16.56
N GLU A 274 24.07 5.80 16.57
CA GLU A 274 25.35 5.94 15.85
C GLU A 274 25.34 5.03 14.61
N VAL A 275 26.18 5.34 13.62
CA VAL A 275 26.33 4.49 12.42
C VAL A 275 27.67 3.79 12.45
N ASP A 276 27.66 2.46 12.34
CA ASP A 276 28.88 1.63 12.33
C ASP A 276 29.65 1.72 11.00
N ALA A 277 30.78 1.02 10.92
CA ALA A 277 31.63 1.00 9.71
C ALA A 277 30.95 0.33 8.51
N GLU A 278 29.96 -0.54 8.76
CA GLU A 278 29.14 -1.19 7.75
C GLU A 278 27.93 -0.34 7.33
N GLY A 279 27.76 0.86 7.90
CA GLY A 279 26.68 1.77 7.56
C GLY A 279 25.34 1.40 8.18
N ARG A 280 25.34 0.72 9.33
CA ARG A 280 24.14 0.29 10.08
C ARG A 280 23.96 1.08 11.38
N PRO A 281 22.72 1.29 11.84
CA PRO A 281 22.44 1.94 13.12
C PRO A 281 22.87 1.06 14.30
N THR A 282 23.46 1.69 15.31
CA THR A 282 23.93 1.05 16.56
C THR A 282 23.74 2.01 17.73
N ASN A 283 23.92 1.53 18.97
CA ASN A 283 23.96 2.38 20.17
C ASN A 283 22.71 3.27 20.36
N TRP A 284 21.52 2.71 20.15
CA TRP A 284 20.25 3.40 20.39
C TRP A 284 20.17 3.93 21.83
N THR A 285 19.93 5.23 21.96
CA THR A 285 19.88 5.93 23.25
C THR A 285 18.65 6.82 23.31
N ALA A 286 17.82 6.63 24.34
CA ALA A 286 16.63 7.45 24.52
C ALA A 286 16.94 8.87 24.99
N ARG A 287 16.14 9.82 24.50
CA ARG A 287 16.17 11.24 24.88
C ARG A 287 14.75 11.72 25.17
N ASP A 288 14.61 12.43 26.27
CA ASP A 288 13.34 13.05 26.68
C ASP A 288 13.40 14.58 26.73
N ASP A 289 14.58 15.17 26.54
CA ASP A 289 14.76 16.62 26.36
C ASP A 289 14.33 17.12 24.96
N ALA A 290 13.91 16.20 24.09
CA ALA A 290 13.39 16.52 22.77
C ALA A 290 11.99 17.17 22.83
N GLN A 291 11.47 17.53 21.66
CA GLN A 291 10.22 18.29 21.56
C GLN A 291 9.03 17.49 22.09
N TRP A 292 8.27 18.10 23.01
CA TRP A 292 7.04 17.56 23.61
C TRP A 292 6.05 16.95 22.62
N ARG A 293 6.06 17.43 21.38
CA ARG A 293 5.11 17.02 20.33
C ARG A 293 5.23 15.57 19.88
N TYR A 294 6.32 14.85 20.20
CA TYR A 294 6.55 13.50 19.66
C TYR A 294 5.79 12.41 20.41
N ALA A 295 5.78 12.42 21.73
CA ALA A 295 5.11 11.41 22.55
C ALA A 295 3.57 11.45 22.45
N PRO A 296 2.87 12.61 22.44
CA PRO A 296 1.42 12.66 22.21
C PRO A 296 0.98 12.03 20.89
N PHE A 297 1.80 12.17 19.85
CA PHE A 297 1.53 11.57 18.55
C PHE A 297 1.68 10.04 18.59
N ALA A 298 2.71 9.54 19.29
CA ALA A 298 2.88 8.11 19.52
C ALA A 298 1.68 7.52 20.27
N LEU A 299 1.23 8.20 21.33
CA LEU A 299 0.05 7.81 22.09
C LEU A 299 -1.22 7.83 21.23
N MET A 300 -1.42 8.84 20.37
CA MET A 300 -2.54 8.87 19.43
C MET A 300 -2.55 7.61 18.54
N GLY A 301 -1.41 7.24 17.96
CA GLY A 301 -1.32 6.06 17.10
C GLY A 301 -1.57 4.75 17.86
N ALA A 302 -1.02 4.61 19.07
CA ALA A 302 -1.27 3.45 19.92
C ALA A 302 -2.74 3.36 20.38
N MET A 303 -3.39 4.48 20.67
CA MET A 303 -4.81 4.50 21.02
C MET A 303 -5.70 4.17 19.83
N GLN A 304 -5.34 4.58 18.60
CA GLN A 304 -6.07 4.18 17.40
C GLN A 304 -5.99 2.68 17.13
N TRP A 305 -4.80 2.10 17.27
CA TRP A 305 -4.66 0.64 17.29
C TRP A 305 -5.55 0.02 18.37
N ARG A 306 -5.51 0.55 19.59
CA ARG A 306 -6.21 -0.05 20.73
C ARG A 306 -7.74 -0.09 20.56
N VAL A 307 -8.33 0.88 19.87
CA VAL A 307 -9.79 0.91 19.58
C VAL A 307 -10.17 0.18 18.28
N SER A 308 -9.22 -0.27 17.47
CA SER A 308 -9.49 -0.97 16.21
C SER A 308 -9.91 -2.42 16.45
N ALA A 309 -10.27 -3.14 15.38
CA ALA A 309 -10.57 -4.58 15.48
C ALA A 309 -9.33 -5.43 15.84
N HIS A 310 -8.13 -4.87 15.68
CA HIS A 310 -6.85 -5.53 15.97
C HIS A 310 -6.27 -5.15 17.35
N GLY A 311 -6.96 -4.30 18.12
CA GLY A 311 -6.54 -3.88 19.44
C GLY A 311 -6.65 -4.99 20.49
N THR A 312 -5.60 -5.15 21.31
CA THR A 312 -5.58 -6.10 22.45
C THR A 312 -5.31 -5.36 23.76
N ASP A 313 -5.56 -6.01 24.91
CA ASP A 313 -5.35 -5.43 26.24
C ASP A 313 -3.90 -5.57 26.77
N GLU A 314 -3.00 -6.15 25.97
CA GLU A 314 -1.62 -6.47 26.35
C GLU A 314 -0.84 -5.25 26.87
N HIS A 315 -1.07 -4.08 26.27
CA HIS A 315 -0.38 -2.83 26.60
C HIS A 315 -1.21 -1.85 27.44
N ASP A 316 -2.40 -2.26 27.92
CA ASP A 316 -3.33 -1.36 28.62
C ASP A 316 -2.74 -0.72 29.87
N ALA A 317 -1.87 -1.43 30.60
CA ALA A 317 -1.20 -0.87 31.77
C ALA A 317 -0.28 0.30 31.41
N LYS A 318 0.50 0.16 30.33
CA LYS A 318 1.41 1.20 29.83
C LYS A 318 0.63 2.36 29.21
N LEU A 319 -0.43 2.08 28.45
CA LEU A 319 -1.32 3.11 27.90
C LEU A 319 -1.97 3.96 29.01
N ARG A 320 -2.51 3.34 30.07
CA ARG A 320 -3.07 4.07 31.21
C ARG A 320 -2.02 4.92 31.92
N ARG A 321 -0.79 4.41 32.07
CA ARG A 321 0.29 5.18 32.68
C ARG A 321 0.68 6.38 31.81
N GLU A 322 0.83 6.20 30.49
CA GLU A 322 1.14 7.28 29.56
C GLU A 322 0.06 8.37 29.57
N LEU A 323 -1.21 7.99 29.60
CA LEU A 323 -2.34 8.92 29.76
C LEU A 323 -2.24 9.68 31.08
N THR A 324 -1.92 8.98 32.17
CA THR A 324 -1.75 9.60 33.50
C THR A 324 -0.57 10.56 33.53
N TYR A 325 0.55 10.21 32.89
CA TYR A 325 1.71 11.09 32.74
C TYR A 325 1.30 12.39 32.04
N PHE A 326 0.56 12.33 30.93
CA PHE A 326 0.08 13.55 30.27
C PHE A 326 -0.98 14.31 31.07
N GLU A 327 -1.81 13.64 31.86
CA GLU A 327 -2.67 14.32 32.83
C GLU A 327 -1.81 15.14 33.81
N GLU A 328 -0.80 14.54 34.43
CA GLU A 328 0.12 15.20 35.35
C GLU A 328 0.83 16.40 34.70
N GLN A 329 1.39 16.23 33.49
CA GLN A 329 2.09 17.32 32.77
C GLN A 329 1.16 18.48 32.40
N VAL A 330 -0.08 18.18 32.00
CA VAL A 330 -1.08 19.22 31.68
C VAL A 330 -1.46 20.01 32.93
N ASP A 331 -1.64 19.34 34.08
CA ASP A 331 -1.94 20.00 35.36
C ASP A 331 -0.76 20.84 35.89
N ASP A 332 0.47 20.42 35.59
CA ASP A 332 1.70 21.15 35.92
C ASP A 332 2.02 22.31 34.97
N GLY A 333 1.14 22.57 33.99
CA GLY A 333 1.19 23.77 33.15
C GLY A 333 1.82 23.57 31.76
N ALA A 334 2.05 22.33 31.31
CA ALA A 334 2.63 22.06 29.99
C ALA A 334 1.73 22.49 28.82
N LEU A 335 0.45 22.80 29.05
CA LEU A 335 -0.50 23.22 28.00
C LEU A 335 0.01 24.39 27.16
N ASP A 336 0.61 25.40 27.79
CA ASP A 336 1.10 26.59 27.08
C ASP A 336 2.37 26.30 26.24
N GLU A 337 3.03 25.17 26.50
CA GLU A 337 4.20 24.70 25.73
C GLU A 337 3.82 23.77 24.56
N LEU A 338 2.61 23.20 24.59
CA LEU A 338 2.13 22.29 23.56
C LEU A 338 1.64 23.06 22.32
N SER A 339 2.36 22.89 21.22
CA SER A 339 1.88 23.33 19.90
C SER A 339 0.65 22.54 19.43
N SER A 340 -0.01 22.97 18.36
CA SER A 340 -1.08 22.20 17.68
C SER A 340 -0.70 20.76 17.36
N TYR A 341 0.59 20.51 17.11
CA TYR A 341 1.16 19.18 16.87
C TYR A 341 1.10 18.27 18.12
N GLY A 342 1.08 18.83 19.33
CA GLY A 342 0.88 18.07 20.58
C GLY A 342 -0.57 18.06 21.02
N LEU A 343 -1.24 19.21 20.99
CA LEU A 343 -2.63 19.38 21.45
C LEU A 343 -3.62 18.52 20.67
N GLY A 344 -3.50 18.48 19.34
CA GLY A 344 -4.40 17.72 18.49
C GLY A 344 -4.33 16.21 18.74
N PRO A 345 -3.14 15.59 18.64
CA PRO A 345 -2.98 14.17 18.95
C PRO A 345 -3.35 13.81 20.38
N LEU A 346 -3.05 14.66 21.36
CA LEU A 346 -3.44 14.41 22.75
C LEU A 346 -4.96 14.46 22.95
N THR A 347 -5.65 15.41 22.29
CA THR A 347 -7.12 15.46 22.27
C THR A 347 -7.71 14.19 21.68
N CYS A 348 -7.16 13.71 20.56
CA CYS A 348 -7.56 12.44 19.95
C CYS A 348 -7.34 11.27 20.91
N ALA A 349 -6.14 11.12 21.47
CA ALA A 349 -5.79 10.04 22.38
C ALA A 349 -6.73 9.97 23.60
N PHE A 350 -7.00 11.11 24.25
CA PHE A 350 -7.93 11.15 25.39
C PHE A 350 -9.37 10.86 24.99
N ALA A 351 -9.82 11.33 23.82
CA ALA A 351 -11.14 10.98 23.31
C ALA A 351 -11.24 9.45 23.10
N LEU A 352 -10.27 8.83 22.43
CA LEU A 352 -10.21 7.38 22.23
C LEU A 352 -10.13 6.59 23.55
N ALA A 353 -9.37 7.09 24.53
CA ALA A 353 -9.22 6.45 25.84
C ALA A 353 -10.54 6.34 26.62
N SER A 354 -11.52 7.20 26.32
CA SER A 354 -12.84 7.13 26.95
C SER A 354 -13.65 5.90 26.53
N ASP A 355 -13.38 5.33 25.36
CA ASP A 355 -14.04 4.10 24.89
C ASP A 355 -13.45 2.84 25.55
N VAL A 356 -12.16 2.89 25.91
CA VAL A 356 -11.39 1.72 26.37
C VAL A 356 -11.28 1.65 27.88
N PHE A 357 -11.13 2.79 28.55
CA PHE A 357 -10.74 2.84 29.96
C PHE A 357 -11.76 3.50 30.87
N ASP A 358 -11.97 4.82 30.73
CA ASP A 358 -12.80 5.60 31.66
C ASP A 358 -13.31 6.89 30.98
N GLY A 359 -14.58 7.22 31.21
CA GLY A 359 -15.23 8.41 30.68
C GLY A 359 -14.56 9.73 31.08
N ARG A 360 -13.79 9.78 32.18
CA ARG A 360 -13.04 10.96 32.62
C ARG A 360 -12.08 11.50 31.56
N TYR A 361 -11.54 10.62 30.71
CA TYR A 361 -10.62 11.04 29.65
C TYR A 361 -11.33 11.92 28.61
N LEU A 362 -12.65 11.78 28.44
CA LEU A 362 -13.43 12.63 27.55
C LEU A 362 -13.56 14.06 28.08
N ASP A 363 -13.58 14.25 29.41
CA ASP A 363 -13.52 15.58 30.02
C ASP A 363 -12.15 16.22 29.79
N ARG A 364 -11.07 15.43 29.87
CA ARG A 364 -9.72 15.92 29.55
C ARG A 364 -9.56 16.33 28.08
N ALA A 365 -10.10 15.54 27.16
CA ALA A 365 -10.15 15.90 25.74
C ALA A 365 -10.95 17.21 25.52
N ARG A 366 -12.02 17.42 26.30
CA ARG A 366 -12.80 18.65 26.26
C ARG A 366 -12.01 19.86 26.78
N ASP A 367 -11.26 19.72 27.87
CA ASP A 367 -10.40 20.79 28.39
C ASP A 367 -9.34 21.22 27.35
N LEU A 368 -8.75 20.25 26.65
CA LEU A 368 -7.80 20.51 25.56
C LEU A 368 -8.46 21.24 24.38
N PHE A 369 -9.68 20.87 24.02
CA PHE A 369 -10.47 21.58 23.02
C PHE A 369 -10.74 23.03 23.44
N ASP A 370 -11.21 23.25 24.67
CA ASP A 370 -11.52 24.61 25.18
C ASP A 370 -10.26 25.48 25.26
N HIS A 371 -9.09 24.87 25.49
CA HIS A 371 -7.81 25.54 25.39
C HIS A 371 -7.44 25.88 23.93
N ALA A 372 -7.51 24.92 23.01
CA ALA A 372 -7.02 25.07 21.64
C ALA A 372 -7.94 25.92 20.74
N ALA A 373 -9.25 25.69 20.79
CA ALA A 373 -10.23 26.29 19.87
C ALA A 373 -10.16 27.83 19.74
N PRO A 374 -10.03 28.63 20.82
CA PRO A 374 -9.91 30.08 20.69
C PRO A 374 -8.53 30.57 20.22
N ARG A 375 -7.52 29.68 20.17
CA ARG A 375 -6.12 30.01 19.82
C ARG A 375 -5.72 29.55 18.42
N THR A 376 -6.51 28.67 17.80
CA THR A 376 -6.20 28.11 16.48
C THR A 376 -6.85 28.94 15.35
N GLY A 377 -6.01 29.55 14.51
CA GLY A 377 -6.42 30.29 13.31
C GLY A 377 -6.38 29.48 12.01
N PHE A 378 -5.83 28.25 12.03
CA PHE A 378 -5.52 27.47 10.84
C PHE A 378 -4.56 28.19 9.88
N ASP A 379 -3.65 28.97 10.46
CA ASP A 379 -2.58 29.68 9.75
C ASP A 379 -1.37 28.77 9.49
N HIS A 380 -1.25 27.68 10.26
CA HIS A 380 -0.18 26.70 10.16
C HIS A 380 -0.77 25.34 9.80
N SER A 381 -0.08 24.58 8.94
CA SER A 381 -0.54 23.23 8.56
C SER A 381 -0.71 22.28 9.74
N GLU A 382 0.09 22.44 10.79
CA GLU A 382 0.02 21.64 12.01
C GLU A 382 -1.30 21.86 12.78
N ASP A 383 -2.01 22.96 12.53
CA ASP A 383 -3.34 23.22 13.08
C ASP A 383 -4.37 22.20 12.55
N ALA A 384 -4.12 21.56 11.41
CA ALA A 384 -4.98 20.49 10.94
C ALA A 384 -4.99 19.27 11.89
N LEU A 385 -3.96 19.09 12.72
CA LEU A 385 -3.96 18.05 13.76
C LEU A 385 -4.91 18.39 14.92
N VAL A 386 -5.16 19.67 15.23
CA VAL A 386 -6.20 19.99 16.22
C VAL A 386 -7.59 19.77 15.63
N LEU A 387 -7.81 20.09 14.35
CA LEU A 387 -9.04 19.72 13.65
C LEU A 387 -9.26 18.19 13.72
N TYR A 388 -8.21 17.42 13.47
CA TYR A 388 -8.23 15.97 13.62
C TYR A 388 -8.63 15.53 15.04
N GLY A 389 -8.01 16.08 16.10
CA GLY A 389 -8.40 15.75 17.47
C GLY A 389 -9.84 16.10 17.81
N TRP A 390 -10.35 17.22 17.30
CA TRP A 390 -11.72 17.68 17.55
C TRP A 390 -12.78 16.75 16.96
N THR A 391 -12.50 16.10 15.82
CA THR A 391 -13.47 15.16 15.22
C THR A 391 -13.69 13.94 16.11
N TYR A 392 -12.63 13.38 16.68
CA TYR A 392 -12.72 12.26 17.62
C TYR A 392 -13.42 12.63 18.92
N LEU A 393 -13.21 13.86 19.42
CA LEU A 393 -13.98 14.41 20.54
C LEU A 393 -15.48 14.51 20.18
N TYR A 394 -15.80 15.08 19.02
CA TYR A 394 -17.18 15.31 18.60
C TYR A 394 -17.96 14.02 18.40
N GLU A 395 -17.37 12.98 17.82
CA GLU A 395 -18.03 11.67 17.67
C GLU A 395 -18.50 11.09 19.00
N ARG A 396 -17.70 11.25 20.06
CA ARG A 396 -17.97 10.71 21.40
C ARG A 396 -18.81 11.63 22.26
N ARG A 397 -18.69 12.94 22.07
CA ARG A 397 -19.46 13.98 22.76
C ARG A 397 -19.93 15.04 21.77
N PRO A 398 -21.01 14.76 21.00
CA PRO A 398 -21.54 15.74 20.06
C PRO A 398 -21.96 17.02 20.78
N ALA A 399 -21.31 18.13 20.44
CA ALA A 399 -21.56 19.44 21.03
C ALA A 399 -21.59 20.52 19.92
N PRO A 400 -22.56 21.46 19.93
CA PRO A 400 -22.73 22.43 18.85
C PRO A 400 -21.50 23.31 18.60
N ASP A 401 -20.79 23.69 19.66
CA ASP A 401 -19.59 24.51 19.60
C ASP A 401 -18.39 23.76 19.01
N VAL A 402 -18.24 22.47 19.32
CA VAL A 402 -17.23 21.59 18.69
C VAL A 402 -17.55 21.42 17.21
N ARG A 403 -18.83 21.20 16.86
CA ARG A 403 -19.26 21.12 15.45
C ARG A 403 -18.95 22.40 14.69
N GLU A 404 -19.27 23.55 15.28
CA GLU A 404 -18.98 24.86 14.68
C GLU A 404 -17.46 25.07 14.48
N ALA A 405 -16.65 24.65 15.45
CA ALA A 405 -15.19 24.70 15.33
C ALA A 405 -14.66 23.79 14.21
N ILE A 406 -15.19 22.57 14.06
CA ILE A 406 -14.84 21.65 12.96
C ILE A 406 -15.24 22.25 11.61
N ASP A 407 -16.48 22.73 11.49
CA ASP A 407 -16.98 23.33 10.24
C ASP A 407 -16.14 24.55 9.83
N ARG A 408 -15.76 25.41 10.79
CA ARG A 408 -14.85 26.53 10.55
C ARG A 408 -13.46 26.07 10.14
N GLY A 409 -12.88 25.12 10.88
CA GLY A 409 -11.53 24.60 10.60
C GLY A 409 -11.44 23.96 9.21
N MET A 410 -12.45 23.19 8.82
CA MET A 410 -12.54 22.61 7.49
C MET A 410 -12.58 23.69 6.40
N ALA A 411 -13.44 24.71 6.54
CA ALA A 411 -13.49 25.83 5.61
C ALA A 411 -12.14 26.56 5.56
N SER A 412 -11.53 26.84 6.71
CA SER A 412 -10.23 27.51 6.78
C SER A 412 -9.11 26.73 6.12
N VAL A 413 -9.04 25.39 6.27
CA VAL A 413 -8.05 24.55 5.58
C VAL A 413 -8.28 24.57 4.07
N VAL A 414 -9.52 24.44 3.62
CA VAL A 414 -9.86 24.45 2.19
C VAL A 414 -9.57 25.79 1.54
N ASP A 415 -9.81 26.89 2.25
CA ASP A 415 -9.48 28.25 1.80
C ASP A 415 -7.96 28.47 1.62
N ARG A 416 -7.11 27.60 2.20
CA ARG A 416 -5.66 27.60 1.95
C ARG A 416 -5.25 26.86 0.68
N GLN A 417 -6.16 26.19 -0.01
CA GLN A 417 -5.80 25.52 -1.25
C GLN A 417 -5.39 26.56 -2.31
N ASP A 418 -4.28 26.30 -2.99
CA ASP A 418 -3.77 27.20 -4.00
C ASP A 418 -4.78 27.43 -5.15
N GLY A 419 -4.56 28.49 -5.93
CA GLY A 419 -5.46 28.84 -7.04
C GLY A 419 -5.50 27.80 -8.18
N TRP A 420 -4.66 26.77 -8.15
CA TRP A 420 -4.67 25.65 -9.09
C TRP A 420 -5.42 24.43 -8.53
N GLY A 421 -5.84 24.48 -7.26
CA GLY A 421 -6.49 23.36 -6.58
C GLY A 421 -5.53 22.22 -6.26
N THR A 422 -4.20 22.45 -6.19
CA THR A 422 -3.22 21.36 -6.09
C THR A 422 -2.67 21.12 -4.70
N LEU A 423 -2.20 22.16 -3.99
CA LEU A 423 -1.62 22.02 -2.65
C LEU A 423 -2.24 23.04 -1.69
N PHE A 424 -2.13 22.78 -0.39
CA PHE A 424 -2.44 23.76 0.64
C PHE A 424 -1.25 24.70 0.90
N ALA A 425 -1.53 25.99 0.97
CA ALA A 425 -0.58 27.07 1.20
C ALA A 425 -0.91 27.80 2.52
N PHE A 426 -0.32 27.32 3.60
CA PHE A 426 -0.34 27.91 4.94
C PHE A 426 0.77 28.97 5.09
N ASP A 427 0.70 29.77 6.16
CA ASP A 427 1.63 30.88 6.40
C ASP A 427 3.00 30.44 6.93
N ASN A 428 3.10 29.19 7.37
CA ASN A 428 4.35 28.64 7.89
C ASN A 428 5.37 28.35 6.77
N PRO A 429 6.68 28.58 7.01
CA PRO A 429 7.73 28.36 5.99
C PRO A 429 7.81 26.92 5.48
N THR A 430 7.19 25.99 6.19
CA THR A 430 7.22 24.55 5.95
C THR A 430 6.00 24.06 5.17
N THR A 431 5.02 24.91 4.84
CA THR A 431 3.75 24.52 4.20
C THR A 431 3.90 23.59 3.00
N ARG A 432 4.94 23.79 2.18
CA ARG A 432 5.15 22.99 0.95
C ARG A 432 5.63 21.57 1.22
N ARG A 433 6.10 21.27 2.43
CA ARG A 433 6.62 19.94 2.79
C ARG A 433 5.52 18.91 2.73
N HIS A 434 5.87 17.70 2.28
CA HIS A 434 4.98 16.54 2.21
C HIS A 434 4.20 16.37 3.51
N GLN A 435 4.90 16.16 4.63
CA GLN A 435 4.33 16.04 5.98
C GLN A 435 3.16 17.00 6.27
N ASN A 436 3.30 18.27 5.90
CA ASN A 436 2.31 19.31 6.18
C ASN A 436 1.05 19.18 5.32
N GLN A 437 1.19 18.72 4.08
CA GLN A 437 0.06 18.39 3.22
C GLN A 437 -0.72 17.20 3.78
N LEU A 438 -0.02 16.18 4.30
CA LEU A 438 -0.67 14.98 4.82
C LEU A 438 -1.46 15.29 6.09
N TYR A 439 -0.94 16.14 7.00
CA TYR A 439 -1.71 16.58 8.16
C TYR A 439 -2.99 17.33 7.80
N ALA A 440 -2.91 18.24 6.82
CA ALA A 440 -4.08 18.91 6.28
C ALA A 440 -5.11 17.90 5.76
N LEU A 441 -4.65 16.89 5.02
CA LEU A 441 -5.50 15.83 4.51
C LEU A 441 -6.14 14.99 5.61
N TRP A 442 -5.42 14.62 6.68
CA TRP A 442 -5.99 13.82 7.77
C TRP A 442 -7.11 14.56 8.48
N GLY A 443 -6.85 15.81 8.89
CA GLY A 443 -7.84 16.66 9.56
C GLY A 443 -9.05 16.91 8.67
N LEU A 444 -8.83 17.22 7.40
CA LEU A 444 -9.90 17.48 6.42
C LEU A 444 -10.75 16.23 6.16
N CYS A 445 -10.14 15.07 5.89
CA CYS A 445 -10.88 13.83 5.63
C CYS A 445 -11.72 13.41 6.82
N ARG A 446 -11.15 13.40 8.03
CA ARG A 446 -11.92 13.08 9.24
C ARG A 446 -13.03 14.09 9.52
N ALA A 447 -12.80 15.37 9.24
CA ALA A 447 -13.85 16.37 9.36
C ALA A 447 -14.98 16.11 8.36
N ILE A 448 -14.67 15.78 7.10
CA ILE A 448 -15.65 15.43 6.07
C ILE A 448 -16.51 14.25 6.53
N GLU A 449 -15.86 13.18 7.00
CA GLU A 449 -16.52 11.95 7.44
C GLU A 449 -17.50 12.22 8.59
N VAL A 450 -17.01 12.85 9.67
CA VAL A 450 -17.79 13.10 10.88
C VAL A 450 -18.89 14.14 10.69
N THR A 451 -18.74 15.02 9.70
CA THR A 451 -19.71 16.08 9.41
C THR A 451 -20.67 15.76 8.25
N ASP A 452 -20.45 14.65 7.55
CA ASP A 452 -21.14 14.23 6.32
C ASP A 452 -21.13 15.34 5.24
N ARG A 453 -19.92 15.80 4.89
CA ARG A 453 -19.70 16.88 3.91
C ARG A 453 -18.82 16.44 2.73
N PRO A 454 -19.27 15.46 1.92
CA PRO A 454 -18.46 14.88 0.85
C PRO A 454 -18.07 15.87 -0.25
N GLY A 455 -18.70 17.07 -0.31
CA GLY A 455 -18.37 18.11 -1.27
C GLY A 455 -16.92 18.63 -1.20
N TYR A 456 -16.20 18.37 -0.11
CA TYR A 456 -14.77 18.72 0.04
C TYR A 456 -13.81 17.60 -0.39
N LEU A 457 -14.31 16.40 -0.76
CA LEU A 457 -13.45 15.28 -1.19
C LEU A 457 -12.71 15.57 -2.50
N GLU A 458 -13.24 16.45 -3.34
CA GLU A 458 -12.55 16.88 -4.57
C GLU A 458 -11.24 17.61 -4.25
N ASN A 459 -11.23 18.42 -3.19
CA ASN A 459 -10.02 19.10 -2.72
C ASN A 459 -8.97 18.10 -2.22
N VAL A 460 -9.39 17.08 -1.48
CA VAL A 460 -8.54 15.99 -1.00
C VAL A 460 -7.94 15.20 -2.15
N ALA A 461 -8.77 14.75 -3.08
CA ALA A 461 -8.34 13.94 -4.23
C ALA A 461 -7.32 14.70 -5.10
N ALA A 462 -7.52 16.01 -5.32
CA ALA A 462 -6.59 16.82 -6.08
C ALA A 462 -5.19 16.90 -5.44
N VAL A 463 -5.11 16.98 -4.11
CA VAL A 463 -3.82 17.00 -3.38
C VAL A 463 -3.15 15.63 -3.40
N LEU A 464 -3.92 14.55 -3.22
CA LEU A 464 -3.41 13.18 -3.33
C LEU A 464 -2.86 12.92 -4.74
N ASP A 465 -3.64 13.23 -5.77
CA ASP A 465 -3.25 13.08 -7.17
C ASP A 465 -1.98 13.86 -7.49
N TYR A 466 -1.91 15.13 -7.08
CA TYR A 466 -0.72 15.94 -7.26
C TYR A 466 0.49 15.34 -6.55
N THR A 467 0.31 14.87 -5.32
CA THR A 467 1.38 14.25 -4.51
C THR A 467 1.90 12.98 -5.17
N ILE A 468 1.03 12.15 -5.72
CA ILE A 468 1.40 10.94 -6.45
C ILE A 468 2.14 11.31 -7.75
N GLU A 469 1.56 12.18 -8.58
CA GLU A 469 2.11 12.50 -9.89
C GLU A 469 3.45 13.25 -9.83
N HIS A 470 3.63 14.14 -8.84
CA HIS A 470 4.76 15.06 -8.81
C HIS A 470 5.77 14.79 -7.70
N ARG A 471 5.41 14.04 -6.64
CA ARG A 471 6.26 13.83 -5.47
C ARG A 471 6.60 12.39 -5.18
N MET A 472 5.83 11.43 -5.71
CA MET A 472 6.16 10.01 -5.60
C MET A 472 7.19 9.65 -6.69
N ARG A 473 8.30 9.04 -6.26
CA ARG A 473 9.28 8.43 -7.17
C ARG A 473 8.76 7.10 -7.71
N GLU A 474 9.39 6.60 -8.76
CA GLU A 474 9.07 5.29 -9.35
C GLU A 474 9.23 4.12 -8.35
N ASP A 475 10.16 4.26 -7.41
CA ASP A 475 10.39 3.31 -6.31
C ASP A 475 9.40 3.45 -5.15
N GLY A 476 8.45 4.39 -5.23
CA GLY A 476 7.44 4.66 -4.22
C GLY A 476 7.80 5.73 -3.20
N ALA A 477 9.04 6.21 -3.15
CA ALA A 477 9.45 7.17 -2.15
C ALA A 477 8.88 8.57 -2.41
N PHE A 478 8.25 9.18 -1.40
CA PHE A 478 7.90 10.60 -1.45
C PHE A 478 9.09 11.54 -1.17
N VAL A 479 9.32 12.47 -2.09
CA VAL A 479 10.27 13.58 -1.90
C VAL A 479 9.70 14.56 -0.86
N TRP A 480 10.56 15.03 0.06
CA TRP A 480 10.13 15.88 1.17
C TRP A 480 9.52 17.22 0.75
N GLU A 481 10.08 17.86 -0.27
CA GLU A 481 9.61 19.10 -0.86
C GLU A 481 9.99 19.07 -2.33
N ASP A 482 9.13 19.56 -3.24
CA ASP A 482 9.47 19.67 -4.66
C ASP A 482 10.10 21.04 -4.94
N PRO A 483 11.43 21.15 -5.05
CA PRO A 483 12.09 22.42 -5.34
C PRO A 483 11.94 22.76 -6.81
N ASP A 484 11.63 24.02 -7.08
CA ASP A 484 11.66 24.54 -8.45
C ASP A 484 13.06 24.43 -9.09
N ARG A 485 13.08 24.52 -10.42
CA ARG A 485 14.34 24.38 -11.20
C ARG A 485 15.40 25.39 -10.78
N TRP A 486 15.00 26.61 -10.40
CA TRP A 486 15.93 27.67 -9.99
C TRP A 486 16.60 27.37 -8.66
N THR A 487 15.84 26.81 -7.72
CA THR A 487 16.32 26.36 -6.40
C THR A 487 17.33 25.23 -6.57
N ARG A 488 17.04 24.24 -7.43
CA ARG A 488 17.99 23.16 -7.77
C ARG A 488 19.27 23.71 -8.39
N TRP A 489 19.16 24.59 -9.40
CA TRP A 489 20.32 25.23 -10.05
C TRP A 489 21.15 26.09 -9.10
N GLY A 490 20.50 26.91 -8.27
CA GLY A 490 21.15 27.77 -7.29
C GLY A 490 21.85 26.98 -6.19
N PHE A 491 21.32 25.81 -5.81
CA PHE A 491 21.99 24.89 -4.91
C PHE A 491 23.22 24.25 -5.56
N GLU A 492 23.08 23.72 -6.78
CA GLU A 492 24.20 23.12 -7.53
C GLU A 492 25.34 24.11 -7.76
N LEU A 493 25.03 25.38 -8.09
CA LEU A 493 26.03 26.43 -8.21
C LEU A 493 26.75 26.70 -6.87
N ARG A 494 26.01 26.80 -5.77
CA ARG A 494 26.60 27.00 -4.43
C ARG A 494 27.51 25.83 -4.04
N ARG A 495 27.12 24.60 -4.35
CA ARG A 495 27.91 23.39 -4.13
C ARG A 495 29.20 23.42 -4.94
N ARG A 496 29.13 23.71 -6.25
CA ARG A 496 30.32 23.84 -7.11
C ARG A 496 31.28 24.95 -6.69
N LEU A 497 30.75 26.02 -6.09
CA LEU A 497 31.55 27.12 -5.55
C LEU A 497 32.11 26.85 -4.14
N GLY A 498 31.90 25.66 -3.57
CA GLY A 498 32.32 25.32 -2.20
C GLY A 498 31.66 26.19 -1.13
N ARG A 499 30.48 26.76 -1.43
CA ARG A 499 29.74 27.65 -0.52
C ARG A 499 28.74 26.91 0.37
N THR A 500 28.51 25.63 0.11
CA THR A 500 27.69 24.78 0.97
C THR A 500 28.09 23.32 0.80
N ASP A 501 28.31 22.64 1.93
CA ASP A 501 28.50 21.19 2.01
C ASP A 501 27.27 20.49 2.60
N ARG A 502 26.25 21.28 2.98
CA ARG A 502 25.01 20.76 3.57
C ARG A 502 24.16 20.14 2.47
N ARG A 503 23.73 18.88 2.68
CA ARG A 503 22.78 18.23 1.77
C ARG A 503 21.46 19.00 1.74
N PRO A 504 20.87 19.16 0.54
CA PRO A 504 19.58 19.82 0.43
C PRO A 504 18.47 18.90 0.94
N HIS A 505 17.37 19.49 1.40
CA HIS A 505 16.26 18.74 2.01
C HIS A 505 15.58 17.76 1.03
N TRP A 506 15.62 18.03 -0.28
CA TRP A 506 15.06 17.14 -1.30
C TRP A 506 15.91 15.88 -1.56
N ASP A 507 17.11 15.79 -0.97
CA ASP A 507 17.92 14.57 -1.00
C ASP A 507 17.52 13.58 0.12
N PHE A 508 16.59 13.94 1.01
CA PHE A 508 16.13 13.10 2.13
C PHE A 508 14.78 12.47 1.83
N LEU A 509 14.71 11.14 1.93
CA LEU A 509 13.50 10.34 1.78
C LEU A 509 13.15 9.76 3.14
N TYR A 510 12.01 10.18 3.70
CA TYR A 510 11.62 9.80 5.05
C TYR A 510 10.64 8.62 5.04
N ALA A 511 10.82 7.68 5.99
CA ALA A 511 9.89 6.58 6.17
C ALA A 511 8.51 7.06 6.66
N CYS A 512 8.49 8.06 7.55
CA CYS A 512 7.24 8.62 8.04
C CYS A 512 6.38 9.25 6.93
N HIS A 513 6.98 9.70 5.82
CA HIS A 513 6.21 10.22 4.69
C HIS A 513 5.38 9.14 3.98
N GLN A 514 5.87 7.90 3.97
CA GLN A 514 5.15 6.77 3.38
C GLN A 514 3.93 6.46 4.26
N THR A 515 4.14 6.32 5.57
CA THR A 515 3.06 6.05 6.52
C THR A 515 2.06 7.21 6.59
N PHE A 516 2.52 8.45 6.40
CA PHE A 516 1.61 9.59 6.36
C PHE A 516 0.69 9.59 5.15
N PHE A 517 1.19 9.14 4.00
CA PHE A 517 0.39 8.97 2.80
C PHE A 517 -0.65 7.85 2.99
N VAL A 518 -0.24 6.71 3.56
CA VAL A 518 -1.16 5.61 3.90
C VAL A 518 -2.32 6.09 4.78
N ASN A 519 -2.01 6.81 5.85
CA ASN A 519 -3.04 7.36 6.76
C ASN A 519 -3.99 8.34 6.05
N ALA A 520 -3.48 9.17 5.13
CA ALA A 520 -4.34 10.11 4.39
C ALA A 520 -5.29 9.41 3.43
N VAL A 521 -4.82 8.38 2.71
CA VAL A 521 -5.66 7.59 1.81
C VAL A 521 -6.70 6.79 2.58
N ALA A 522 -6.33 6.18 3.71
CA ALA A 522 -7.29 5.47 4.57
C ALA A 522 -8.41 6.41 5.05
N HIS A 523 -8.06 7.61 5.51
CA HIS A 523 -9.07 8.61 5.88
C HIS A 523 -9.88 9.11 4.69
N TYR A 524 -9.30 9.22 3.49
CA TYR A 524 -10.03 9.55 2.27
C TYR A 524 -11.09 8.49 1.96
N TYR A 525 -10.76 7.20 2.08
CA TYR A 525 -11.72 6.10 1.90
C TYR A 525 -12.82 6.11 2.95
N ALA A 526 -12.47 6.24 4.22
CA ALA A 526 -13.45 6.34 5.32
C ALA A 526 -14.41 7.51 5.13
N ALA A 527 -13.93 8.64 4.58
CA ALA A 527 -14.74 9.81 4.25
C ALA A 527 -15.66 9.64 3.01
N GLY A 528 -15.64 8.48 2.34
CA GLY A 528 -16.45 8.19 1.15
C GLY A 528 -15.75 8.47 -0.18
N GLY A 529 -14.42 8.62 -0.16
CA GLY A 529 -13.58 8.72 -1.34
C GLY A 529 -13.71 7.49 -2.26
N ARG A 530 -13.66 7.71 -3.58
CA ARG A 530 -13.90 6.66 -4.58
C ARG A 530 -12.74 6.43 -5.54
N ARG A 531 -11.72 7.29 -5.51
CA ARG A 531 -10.55 7.13 -6.35
C ARG A 531 -9.64 6.06 -5.78
N ASP A 532 -9.35 5.04 -6.58
CA ASP A 532 -8.44 3.96 -6.20
C ASP A 532 -6.99 4.45 -6.16
N TYR A 533 -6.31 4.14 -5.05
CA TYR A 533 -4.94 4.50 -4.69
C TYR A 533 -4.19 3.26 -4.12
N ASP A 534 -4.74 2.05 -4.27
CA ASP A 534 -4.21 0.83 -3.66
C ASP A 534 -2.81 0.48 -4.18
N ALA A 535 -2.56 0.74 -5.47
CA ALA A 535 -1.23 0.61 -6.07
C ALA A 535 -0.23 1.63 -5.49
N GLU A 536 -0.66 2.86 -5.22
CA GLU A 536 0.17 3.87 -4.58
C GLU A 536 0.48 3.49 -3.12
N LEU A 537 -0.49 2.95 -2.38
CA LEU A 537 -0.29 2.41 -1.04
C LEU A 537 0.77 1.32 -1.04
N GLY A 538 0.64 0.36 -1.97
CA GLY A 538 1.60 -0.73 -2.11
C GLY A 538 3.00 -0.22 -2.42
N ARG A 539 3.15 0.71 -3.38
CA ARG A 539 4.45 1.32 -3.71
C ARG A 539 5.09 1.99 -2.50
N ALA A 540 4.32 2.79 -1.74
CA ALA A 540 4.83 3.48 -0.56
C ALA A 540 5.35 2.49 0.50
N MET A 541 4.61 1.40 0.75
CA MET A 541 5.02 0.38 1.72
C MET A 541 6.21 -0.46 1.22
N ARG A 542 6.23 -0.86 -0.06
CA ARG A 542 7.37 -1.58 -0.63
C ARG A 542 8.67 -0.82 -0.55
N TRP A 543 8.63 0.51 -0.61
CA TRP A 543 9.82 1.32 -0.39
C TRP A 543 10.40 1.06 1.02
N LEU A 544 9.57 0.92 2.05
CA LEU A 544 10.01 0.50 3.39
C LEU A 544 10.54 -0.94 3.39
N ASP A 545 9.88 -1.83 2.64
CA ASP A 545 10.14 -3.27 2.61
C ASP A 545 11.34 -3.68 1.71
N GLY A 546 12.04 -2.71 1.09
CA GLY A 546 13.30 -2.96 0.36
C GLY A 546 13.37 -2.48 -1.08
N ALA A 547 12.34 -1.84 -1.63
CA ALA A 547 12.42 -1.19 -2.95
C ALA A 547 13.19 0.15 -2.93
N ASN A 548 13.74 0.54 -1.79
CA ASN A 548 14.50 1.79 -1.60
C ASN A 548 15.94 1.73 -2.14
N ASP A 549 16.62 2.88 -2.13
CA ASP A 549 18.00 3.05 -2.63
C ASP A 549 19.05 2.17 -1.92
N ARG A 550 18.73 1.56 -0.76
CA ARG A 550 19.60 0.60 -0.06
C ARG A 550 19.34 -0.86 -0.45
N GLY A 551 18.17 -1.16 -1.03
CA GLY A 551 17.76 -2.52 -1.37
C GLY A 551 17.49 -3.41 -0.16
N THR A 552 17.19 -2.81 1.00
CA THR A 552 17.02 -3.50 2.29
C THR A 552 15.70 -3.10 2.95
N ASP A 553 15.10 -4.04 3.66
CA ASP A 553 13.99 -3.76 4.58
C ASP A 553 14.49 -2.80 5.69
N LEU A 554 13.91 -1.59 5.74
CA LEU A 554 14.32 -0.54 6.65
C LEU A 554 13.95 -0.84 8.12
N ALA A 555 12.94 -1.67 8.36
CA ALA A 555 12.58 -2.12 9.71
C ALA A 555 13.58 -3.15 10.21
N ALA A 556 13.94 -4.13 9.37
CA ALA A 556 15.00 -5.09 9.66
C ALA A 556 16.35 -4.38 9.89
N GLU A 557 16.68 -3.38 9.08
CA GLU A 557 17.93 -2.63 9.20
C GLU A 557 18.00 -1.79 10.48
N SER A 558 16.88 -1.25 10.95
CA SER A 558 16.83 -0.51 12.21
C SER A 558 17.20 -1.37 13.43
N GLY A 559 16.89 -2.67 13.38
CA GLY A 559 16.90 -3.58 14.53
C GLY A 559 15.83 -3.28 15.60
N LEU A 560 14.98 -2.27 15.39
CA LEU A 560 14.00 -1.82 16.37
C LEU A 560 12.63 -2.51 16.23
N GLY A 561 12.33 -3.05 15.05
CA GLY A 561 10.98 -3.49 14.69
C GLY A 561 10.14 -2.41 13.97
N VAL A 562 10.74 -1.27 13.64
CA VAL A 562 10.11 -0.16 12.90
C VAL A 562 11.09 0.41 11.87
N PRO A 563 10.64 0.97 10.73
CA PRO A 563 11.56 1.49 9.73
C PRO A 563 12.52 2.55 10.25
N LEU A 564 13.76 2.57 9.73
CA LEU A 564 14.68 3.70 9.86
C LEU A 564 13.98 5.04 9.55
N ARG A 565 14.46 6.14 10.15
CA ARG A 565 13.83 7.46 9.96
C ARG A 565 13.84 7.91 8.50
N PHE A 566 15.01 7.80 7.86
CA PHE A 566 15.22 8.31 6.52
C PHE A 566 16.35 7.55 5.81
N VAL A 567 16.37 7.70 4.50
CA VAL A 567 17.48 7.32 3.63
C VAL A 567 17.70 8.50 2.67
N THR A 568 18.95 8.80 2.32
CA THR A 568 19.22 9.79 1.25
C THR A 568 19.02 9.18 -0.13
N THR A 569 18.88 9.99 -1.17
CA THR A 569 18.76 9.51 -2.56
C THR A 569 19.98 8.73 -3.10
N ASP A 570 21.08 8.68 -2.34
CA ASP A 570 22.26 7.85 -2.58
C ASP A 570 22.43 6.74 -1.52
N GLY A 571 21.36 6.40 -0.80
CA GLY A 571 21.29 5.26 0.11
C GLY A 571 21.93 5.48 1.48
N ARG A 572 22.28 6.69 1.90
CA ARG A 572 22.97 6.95 3.18
C ARG A 572 22.02 7.24 4.34
N ILE A 573 22.46 6.92 5.55
CA ILE A 573 21.76 7.18 6.81
C ILE A 573 22.63 7.96 7.82
N ASP A 574 23.93 8.11 7.53
CA ASP A 574 24.94 8.75 8.36
C ASP A 574 25.01 10.26 8.10
N VAL A 575 23.88 10.95 8.26
CA VAL A 575 23.81 12.41 8.10
C VAL A 575 23.79 13.10 9.46
N PRO A 576 24.72 14.06 9.73
CA PRO A 576 24.70 14.84 10.97
C PRO A 576 23.32 15.46 11.23
N ASP A 577 22.93 15.48 12.50
CA ASP A 577 21.65 16.02 12.99
C ASP A 577 20.39 15.27 12.49
N GLN A 578 20.52 14.11 11.84
CA GLN A 578 19.38 13.27 11.42
C GLN A 578 19.41 11.85 12.02
N GLN A 579 20.43 11.52 12.81
CA GLN A 579 20.62 10.20 13.42
C GLN A 579 19.76 10.00 14.67
N PHE A 580 18.44 10.10 14.49
CA PHE A 580 17.47 9.82 15.51
C PHE A 580 16.20 9.21 14.91
N LYS A 581 15.34 8.67 15.77
CA LYS A 581 13.99 8.20 15.46
C LYS A 581 13.04 8.84 16.45
N GLY A 582 12.08 9.64 15.97
CA GLY A 582 11.09 10.26 16.84
C GLY A 582 9.93 9.31 17.13
N ALA A 583 9.36 9.36 18.34
CA ALA A 583 8.22 8.53 18.71
C ALA A 583 6.99 8.77 17.82
N TYR A 584 6.82 9.98 17.29
CA TYR A 584 5.74 10.29 16.34
C TYR A 584 5.81 9.45 15.06
N GLU A 585 7.01 9.02 14.63
CA GLU A 585 7.18 8.18 13.46
C GLU A 585 6.69 6.76 13.73
N VAL A 586 6.88 6.28 14.97
CA VAL A 586 6.34 5.00 15.45
C VAL A 586 4.82 5.08 15.52
N GLY A 587 4.27 6.13 16.13
CA GLY A 587 2.82 6.37 16.16
C GLY A 587 2.17 6.39 14.78
N SER A 588 2.77 7.09 13.83
CA SER A 588 2.28 7.11 12.45
C SER A 588 2.35 5.74 11.76
N HIS A 589 3.39 4.96 12.05
CA HIS A 589 3.53 3.62 11.51
C HIS A 589 2.49 2.66 12.08
N LEU A 590 2.22 2.72 13.38
CA LEU A 590 1.13 1.99 14.04
C LEU A 590 -0.23 2.31 13.39
N MET A 591 -0.51 3.60 13.16
CA MET A 591 -1.72 4.02 12.46
C MET A 591 -1.78 3.44 11.05
N ALA A 592 -0.68 3.52 10.28
CA ALA A 592 -0.65 3.07 8.89
C ALA A 592 -0.87 1.55 8.79
N LEU A 593 -0.23 0.76 9.65
CA LEU A 593 -0.42 -0.69 9.70
C LEU A 593 -1.84 -1.06 10.13
N THR A 594 -2.38 -0.40 11.15
CA THR A 594 -3.77 -0.59 11.58
C THR A 594 -4.75 -0.28 10.45
N ASN A 595 -4.54 0.85 9.76
CA ASN A 595 -5.39 1.27 8.65
C ASN A 595 -5.31 0.30 7.46
N LEU A 596 -4.13 -0.22 7.13
CA LEU A 596 -3.99 -1.22 6.06
C LEU A 596 -4.75 -2.51 6.38
N LEU A 597 -4.69 -2.98 7.63
CA LEU A 597 -5.42 -4.17 8.07
C LEU A 597 -6.94 -3.96 8.05
N GLU A 598 -7.43 -2.79 8.48
CA GLU A 598 -8.87 -2.48 8.38
C GLU A 598 -9.31 -2.35 6.91
N LEU A 599 -8.51 -1.76 6.03
CA LEU A 599 -8.80 -1.72 4.59
C LEU A 599 -8.83 -3.11 3.97
N GLU A 600 -7.88 -3.99 4.32
CA GLU A 600 -7.88 -5.40 3.89
C GLU A 600 -9.20 -6.09 4.29
N ARG A 601 -9.61 -5.93 5.55
CA ARG A 601 -10.89 -6.44 6.05
C ARG A 601 -12.09 -5.85 5.32
N GLU A 602 -12.11 -4.54 5.05
CA GLU A 602 -13.18 -3.87 4.31
C GLU A 602 -13.27 -4.35 2.86
N ARG A 603 -12.15 -4.64 2.19
CA ARG A 603 -12.17 -5.22 0.83
C ARG A 603 -12.82 -6.60 0.81
N VAL A 604 -12.70 -7.34 1.91
CA VAL A 604 -13.24 -8.68 2.05
C VAL A 604 -14.72 -8.67 2.46
N ASP A 605 -15.09 -7.86 3.45
CA ASP A 605 -16.43 -7.83 4.05
C ASP A 605 -17.36 -6.78 3.42
N GLY A 606 -16.80 -5.83 2.67
CA GLY A 606 -17.52 -4.72 2.06
C GLY A 606 -18.42 -5.14 0.89
N PRO A 607 -19.44 -4.32 0.54
CA PRO A 607 -20.21 -4.53 -0.68
C PRO A 607 -19.26 -4.42 -1.89
N ALA A 608 -19.33 -5.39 -2.82
CA ALA A 608 -18.47 -5.46 -4.01
C ALA A 608 -18.24 -4.07 -4.62
N SER A 609 -16.98 -3.63 -4.64
CA SER A 609 -16.62 -2.30 -5.11
C SER A 609 -17.02 -2.16 -6.58
N VAL A 610 -17.43 -0.95 -6.96
CA VAL A 610 -17.73 -0.65 -8.36
C VAL A 610 -16.46 -0.94 -9.17
N ALA A 611 -16.56 -1.87 -10.11
CA ALA A 611 -15.46 -2.37 -10.93
C ALA A 611 -14.42 -1.29 -11.27
N PRO A 612 -13.11 -1.62 -11.21
CA PRO A 612 -12.06 -0.66 -11.50
C PRO A 612 -12.28 -0.01 -12.86
N PRO A 613 -11.88 1.27 -13.05
CA PRO A 613 -12.04 1.95 -14.31
C PRO A 613 -11.40 1.12 -15.40
N THR A 614 -12.16 0.83 -16.46
CA THR A 614 -11.58 0.26 -17.67
C THR A 614 -10.45 1.19 -18.11
N PRO A 615 -9.20 0.70 -18.30
CA PRO A 615 -8.09 1.57 -18.64
C PRO A 615 -8.49 2.41 -19.84
N ALA A 616 -8.41 3.72 -19.68
CA ALA A 616 -8.78 4.68 -20.71
C ALA A 616 -8.00 4.30 -21.97
N ALA A 617 -8.72 4.03 -23.06
CA ALA A 617 -8.11 3.78 -24.34
C ALA A 617 -7.15 4.94 -24.64
N ALA A 618 -5.85 4.66 -24.70
CA ALA A 618 -4.82 5.65 -24.95
C ALA A 618 -5.20 6.48 -26.17
N THR A 619 -5.70 7.70 -25.95
CA THR A 619 -5.86 8.70 -26.99
C THR A 619 -4.46 9.10 -27.42
N THR A 620 -3.99 8.43 -28.47
CA THR A 620 -2.81 8.87 -29.21
C THR A 620 -3.11 10.25 -29.81
N SER A 621 -2.77 11.30 -29.07
CA SER A 621 -2.69 12.64 -29.62
C SER A 621 -1.54 12.66 -30.63
N ARG A 622 -1.85 12.33 -31.88
CA ARG A 622 -0.96 12.66 -33.00
C ARG A 622 -0.91 14.18 -33.10
N THR A 623 0.18 14.76 -32.61
CA THR A 623 0.61 16.11 -32.95
C THR A 623 0.70 16.21 -34.47
N PRO A 624 -0.04 17.09 -35.15
CA PRO A 624 0.16 17.31 -36.58
C PRO A 624 1.51 17.98 -36.76
N GLY A 625 2.43 17.28 -37.43
CA GLY A 625 3.70 17.87 -37.85
C GLY A 625 3.45 19.08 -38.73
N THR A 626 4.04 20.20 -38.33
CA THR A 626 4.19 21.41 -39.13
C THR A 626 4.95 21.09 -40.41
N SER A 627 4.25 20.99 -41.55
CA SER A 627 4.86 21.14 -42.86
C SER A 627 4.80 22.61 -43.27
N ALA A 628 5.97 23.25 -43.36
CA ALA A 628 6.14 24.50 -44.08
C ALA A 628 5.88 24.27 -45.58
N GLY A 629 5.14 25.17 -46.21
CA GLY A 629 4.83 25.11 -47.64
C GLY A 629 4.12 26.37 -48.13
N SER A 630 4.95 27.34 -48.51
CA SER A 630 4.68 28.56 -49.29
C SER A 630 3.57 28.50 -50.34
N GLY A 631 2.84 29.62 -50.49
CA GLY A 631 2.51 30.17 -51.81
C GLY A 631 1.07 30.67 -52.04
N GLY A 632 0.93 31.99 -52.22
CA GLY A 632 0.16 32.55 -53.35
C GLY A 632 -1.27 33.07 -53.09
N GLU A 633 -1.39 34.40 -53.10
CA GLU A 633 -2.37 35.21 -53.87
C GLU A 633 -3.87 34.83 -53.83
N GLN A 634 -4.70 35.57 -53.07
CA GLN A 634 -5.49 36.74 -53.50
C GLN A 634 -6.42 37.20 -52.37
#